data_AF-A0A7C8P8B6-F1
#
_entry.id   AF-A0A7C8P8B6-F1
#
_cell.length_a   1.000
_cell.length_b   1.000
_cell.length_c   1.000
_cell.angle_alpha   90.00
_cell.angle_beta   90.00
_cell.angle_gamma   90.00
#
_symmetry.space_group_name_H-M   'P 1'
#
loop_
_entity.id
_entity.type
_entity.pdbx_description
1 polymer ?
#
loop_
_entity_poly.entity_id
_entity_poly.type
_entity_poly.pdbx_seq_one_letter_code
_entity_poly.pdbx_strand_id
1 'polypeptide(L)'
;MPIDHFGIRIPASKWAATTAFYEKALAPLNYKVLATFVDGDVLGLGDKHPDLWLTKVPDSASVGDGTHFAFTAEKREQVESFHAEGVNSGGSCNGPPGLRPHYGPTYYGGR
;
A
#
# COMPACT_ATOMS: atom_id res chain seq x y z
N MET A 1 11.74 -8.69 6.97
CA MET A 1 10.45 -9.31 6.62
C MET A 1 10.22 -8.96 5.14
N PRO A 2 9.88 -9.89 4.24
CA PRO A 2 9.83 -9.59 2.80
C PRO A 2 8.62 -8.73 2.39
N ILE A 3 7.60 -8.61 3.25
CA ILE A 3 6.46 -7.72 3.03
C ILE A 3 6.91 -6.30 3.37
N ASP A 4 6.83 -5.42 2.38
CA ASP A 4 7.19 -4.01 2.49
C ASP A 4 6.06 -3.21 3.14
N HIS A 5 4.86 -3.38 2.60
CA HIS A 5 3.64 -2.76 3.14
C HIS A 5 2.40 -3.51 2.69
N PHE A 6 1.31 -3.26 3.42
CA PHE A 6 -0.02 -3.78 3.13
C PHE A 6 -1.03 -2.64 3.10
N GLY A 7 -2.00 -2.72 2.18
CA GLY A 7 -3.06 -1.76 2.00
C GLY A 7 -4.43 -2.43 2.14
N ILE A 8 -5.27 -1.84 2.99
CA ILE A 8 -6.68 -2.20 3.12
C ILE A 8 -7.58 -1.08 2.66
N ARG A 9 -8.69 -1.48 2.04
CA ARG A 9 -9.74 -0.57 1.59
C ARG A 9 -10.86 -0.55 2.60
N ILE A 10 -11.30 0.65 2.94
CA ILE A 10 -12.28 0.91 3.99
C ILE A 10 -13.50 1.61 3.36
N PRO A 11 -14.71 1.04 3.49
CA PRO A 11 -15.93 1.69 3.01
C PRO A 11 -16.09 3.09 3.61
N ALA A 12 -16.56 4.04 2.81
CA ALA A 12 -16.72 5.44 3.19
C ALA A 12 -17.54 5.60 4.48
N SER A 13 -18.61 4.81 4.63
CA SER A 13 -19.44 4.77 5.85
C SER A 13 -18.70 4.35 7.12
N LYS A 14 -17.58 3.63 6.99
CA LYS A 14 -16.77 3.13 8.11
C LYS A 14 -15.47 3.90 8.31
N TRP A 15 -15.11 4.79 7.38
CA TRP A 15 -13.81 5.46 7.34
C TRP A 15 -13.37 6.03 8.68
N ALA A 16 -14.16 6.96 9.24
CA ALA A 16 -13.82 7.66 10.47
C ALA A 16 -13.68 6.71 11.68
N ALA A 17 -14.53 5.67 11.76
CA ALA A 17 -14.47 4.70 12.85
C ALA A 17 -13.23 3.80 12.74
N THR A 18 -12.91 3.34 11.53
CA THR A 18 -11.78 2.45 11.29
C THR A 18 -10.43 3.15 11.43
N THR A 19 -10.27 4.37 10.91
CA THR A 19 -9.01 5.12 11.07
C THR A 19 -8.74 5.43 12.54
N ALA A 20 -9.74 5.93 13.28
CA ALA A 20 -9.64 6.19 14.70
C ALA A 20 -9.32 4.92 15.52
N PHE A 21 -9.84 3.77 15.10
CA PHE A 21 -9.49 2.49 15.70
C PHE A 21 -8.01 2.17 15.49
N TYR A 22 -7.50 2.18 14.26
CA TYR A 22 -6.11 1.80 13.97
C TYR A 22 -5.10 2.76 14.59
N GLU A 23 -5.38 4.07 14.57
CA GLU A 23 -4.53 5.06 15.26
C GLU A 23 -4.39 4.73 16.75
N LYS A 24 -5.50 4.43 17.44
CA LYS A 24 -5.48 4.12 18.88
C LYS A 24 -4.89 2.74 19.17
N ALA A 25 -5.27 1.73 18.37
CA ALA A 25 -4.87 0.34 18.60
C ALA A 25 -3.37 0.13 18.35
N LEU A 26 -2.78 0.87 17.40
CA LEU A 26 -1.38 0.73 17.05
C LEU A 26 -0.46 1.74 17.77
N ALA A 27 -1.01 2.77 18.42
CA ALA A 27 -0.22 3.72 19.21
C ALA A 27 0.72 3.07 20.26
N PRO A 28 0.33 2.01 21.00
CA PRO A 28 1.24 1.31 21.90
C PRO A 28 2.46 0.66 21.22
N LEU A 29 2.37 0.42 19.91
CA LEU A 29 3.46 -0.10 19.07
C LEU A 29 4.25 1.03 18.39
N ASN A 30 4.06 2.28 18.83
CA ASN A 30 4.65 3.51 18.30
C ASN A 30 4.20 3.89 16.86
N TYR A 31 3.13 3.28 16.34
CA TYR A 31 2.59 3.67 15.05
C TYR A 31 1.93 5.04 15.09
N LYS A 32 2.12 5.78 14.00
CA LYS A 32 1.57 7.13 13.78
C LYS A 32 1.10 7.23 12.34
N VAL A 33 0.27 8.22 12.03
CA VAL A 33 0.02 8.60 10.64
C VAL A 33 1.26 9.30 10.12
N LEU A 34 1.98 8.66 9.21
CA LEU A 34 3.22 9.15 8.61
C LEU A 34 3.01 9.72 7.21
N ALA A 35 1.92 9.36 6.54
CA ALA A 35 1.57 9.87 5.23
C ALA A 35 0.05 10.09 5.09
N THR A 36 -0.33 11.16 4.40
CA THR A 36 -1.70 11.47 4.04
C THR A 36 -1.74 11.88 2.57
N PHE A 37 -2.57 11.23 1.78
CA PHE A 37 -2.79 11.58 0.37
C PHE A 37 -4.28 11.72 0.06
N VAL A 38 -4.57 12.30 -1.12
CA VAL A 38 -5.93 12.47 -1.66
C VAL A 38 -6.86 13.09 -0.62
N ASP A 39 -6.47 14.26 -0.09
CA ASP A 39 -7.24 15.03 0.89
C ASP A 39 -7.70 14.23 2.13
N GLY A 40 -6.92 13.23 2.54
CA GLY A 40 -7.23 12.40 3.71
C GLY A 40 -7.99 11.12 3.40
N ASP A 41 -8.16 10.75 2.14
CA ASP A 41 -8.75 9.48 1.74
C ASP A 41 -7.75 8.31 1.74
N VAL A 42 -6.45 8.62 1.83
CA VAL A 42 -5.40 7.61 1.99
C VAL A 42 -4.51 7.98 3.15
N LEU A 43 -4.38 7.08 4.12
CA LEU A 43 -3.50 7.23 5.29
C LEU A 43 -2.46 6.11 5.30
N GLY A 44 -1.19 6.48 5.46
CA GLY A 44 -0.10 5.55 5.73
C GLY A 44 0.28 5.61 7.20
N LEU A 45 0.08 4.51 7.92
CA LEU A 45 0.49 4.33 9.32
C LEU A 45 1.79 3.54 9.41
N GLY A 46 2.63 3.89 10.38
CA GLY A 46 3.89 3.19 10.65
C GLY A 46 4.67 3.80 11.83
N ASP A 47 5.75 3.14 12.23
CA ASP A 47 6.71 3.67 13.22
C ASP A 47 7.79 4.54 12.54
N LYS A 48 8.59 3.94 11.65
CA LYS A 48 9.69 4.62 10.93
C LYS A 48 9.35 4.98 9.49
N HIS A 49 8.52 4.16 8.86
CA HIS A 49 8.03 4.32 7.50
C HIS A 49 6.60 3.75 7.45
N PRO A 50 5.72 4.27 6.57
CA PRO A 50 4.36 3.76 6.46
C PRO A 50 4.36 2.36 5.84
N ASP A 51 3.89 1.37 6.59
CA ASP A 51 3.79 -0.03 6.17
C ASP A 51 2.34 -0.57 6.22
N LEU A 52 1.41 0.17 6.83
CA LEU A 52 -0.03 -0.05 6.76
C LEU A 52 -0.73 1.11 6.05
N TRP A 53 -1.38 0.84 4.93
CA TRP A 53 -2.15 1.83 4.18
C TRP A 53 -3.65 1.61 4.35
N LEU A 54 -4.37 2.66 4.72
CA LEU A 54 -5.82 2.71 4.76
C LEU A 54 -6.30 3.55 3.58
N THR A 55 -7.16 3.00 2.72
CA THR A 55 -7.72 3.72 1.57
C THR A 55 -9.24 3.76 1.64
N LYS A 56 -9.83 4.95 1.63
CA LYS A 56 -11.27 5.14 1.56
C LYS A 56 -11.79 4.71 0.19
N VAL A 57 -12.90 3.99 0.18
CA VAL A 57 -13.58 3.54 -1.04
C VAL A 57 -15.10 3.74 -0.93
N PRO A 58 -15.83 3.81 -2.05
CA PRO A 58 -17.29 3.78 -2.03
C PRO A 58 -17.82 2.54 -1.30
N ASP A 59 -18.97 2.66 -0.63
CA ASP A 59 -19.59 1.54 0.10
C ASP A 59 -20.00 0.37 -0.79
N SER A 60 -20.07 0.58 -2.11
CA SER A 60 -20.35 -0.45 -3.12
C SER A 60 -19.14 -1.31 -3.50
N ALA A 61 -17.94 -1.02 -2.98
CA ALA A 61 -16.75 -1.81 -3.26
C ALA A 61 -16.87 -3.22 -2.64
N SER A 62 -16.46 -4.26 -3.37
CA SER A 62 -16.52 -5.63 -2.89
C SER A 62 -15.30 -5.98 -2.02
N VAL A 63 -15.46 -6.96 -1.13
CA VAL A 63 -14.34 -7.52 -0.37
C VAL A 63 -13.34 -8.12 -1.36
N GLY A 64 -12.08 -7.65 -1.30
CA GLY A 64 -11.00 -8.10 -2.19
C GLY A 64 -10.71 -7.16 -3.36
N ASP A 65 -11.63 -6.26 -3.72
CA ASP A 65 -11.37 -5.25 -4.75
C ASP A 65 -10.22 -4.36 -4.27
N GLY A 66 -9.05 -4.44 -4.91
CA GLY A 66 -7.91 -3.58 -4.61
C GLY A 66 -7.20 -3.87 -3.29
N THR A 67 -7.23 -5.11 -2.79
CA THR A 67 -6.27 -5.56 -1.79
C THR A 67 -4.86 -5.39 -2.34
N HIS A 68 -4.01 -4.67 -1.60
CA HIS A 68 -2.66 -4.35 -2.04
C HIS A 68 -1.65 -4.85 -1.02
N PHE A 69 -0.65 -5.59 -1.48
CA PHE A 69 0.54 -5.90 -0.68
C PHE A 69 1.75 -5.76 -1.60
N ALA A 70 2.84 -5.28 -1.03
CA ALA A 70 4.09 -5.15 -1.74
C ALA A 70 5.18 -5.94 -1.03
N PHE A 71 6.13 -6.44 -1.81
CA PHE A 71 7.32 -7.08 -1.31
C PHE A 71 8.54 -6.19 -1.53
N THR A 72 9.45 -6.16 -0.57
CA THR A 72 10.69 -5.39 -0.68
C THR A 72 11.62 -6.10 -1.67
N ALA A 73 12.16 -5.34 -2.62
CA ALA A 73 13.23 -5.77 -3.50
C ALA A 73 14.53 -5.04 -3.12
N GLU A 74 15.64 -5.76 -3.01
CA GLU A 74 16.97 -5.20 -2.73
C GLU A 74 17.57 -4.52 -3.97
N LYS A 75 17.14 -4.92 -5.17
CA LYS A 75 17.67 -4.42 -6.45
C LYS A 75 16.58 -4.28 -7.51
N ARG A 76 16.81 -3.40 -8.50
CA ARG A 76 15.84 -3.14 -9.59
C ARG A 76 15.59 -4.37 -10.45
N GLU A 77 16.63 -5.18 -10.65
CA GLU A 77 16.57 -6.43 -11.39
C GLU A 77 15.62 -7.43 -10.75
N GLN A 78 15.46 -7.41 -9.41
CA GLN A 78 14.48 -8.28 -8.74
C GLN A 78 13.04 -7.85 -9.04
N VAL A 79 12.78 -6.55 -9.16
CA VAL A 79 11.45 -6.03 -9.54
C VAL A 79 11.12 -6.43 -10.98
N GLU A 80 12.11 -6.34 -11.88
CA GLU A 80 11.96 -6.73 -13.28
C GLU A 80 11.71 -8.24 -13.42
N SER A 81 12.51 -9.08 -12.76
CA SER A 81 12.32 -10.53 -12.75
C SER A 81 10.99 -10.93 -12.11
N PHE A 82 10.59 -10.33 -10.99
CA PHE A 82 9.30 -10.59 -10.36
C PHE A 82 8.13 -10.29 -11.30
N HIS A 83 8.17 -9.14 -11.97
CA HIS A 83 7.14 -8.76 -12.94
C HIS A 83 7.10 -9.73 -14.13
N ALA A 84 8.26 -10.05 -14.71
CA ALA A 84 8.33 -10.97 -15.85
C ALA A 84 7.75 -12.35 -15.51
N GLU A 85 8.16 -12.93 -14.37
CA GLU A 85 7.65 -14.23 -13.93
C GLU A 85 6.15 -14.18 -13.56
N GLY A 86 5.69 -13.08 -12.96
CA GLY A 86 4.26 -12.89 -12.66
C GLY A 86 3.40 -12.87 -13.91
N VAL A 87 3.82 -12.15 -14.95
CA VAL A 87 3.12 -12.11 -16.24
C VAL A 87 3.20 -13.46 -16.95
N ASN A 88 4.38 -14.10 -16.99
CA ASN A 88 4.55 -15.43 -17.60
C ASN A 88 3.72 -16.52 -16.91
N SER A 89 3.44 -16.36 -15.61
CA SER A 89 2.59 -17.24 -14.82
C SER A 89 1.09 -16.97 -14.99
N GLY A 90 0.70 -16.09 -15.90
CA GLY A 90 -0.71 -15.76 -16.18
C GLY A 90 -1.26 -14.56 -15.43
N GLY A 91 -0.42 -13.84 -14.68
CA GLY A 91 -0.77 -12.56 -14.08
C GLY A 91 -1.00 -11.47 -15.13
N SER A 92 -1.90 -10.53 -14.82
CA SER A 92 -2.08 -9.32 -15.63
C SER A 92 -1.22 -8.19 -15.08
N CYS A 93 -0.47 -7.52 -15.97
CA CYS A 93 0.30 -6.34 -15.58
C CYS A 93 -0.64 -5.20 -15.15
N ASN A 94 -0.38 -4.61 -13.98
CA ASN A 94 -1.14 -3.47 -13.44
C ASN A 94 -0.23 -2.24 -13.21
N GLY A 95 0.96 -2.25 -13.84
CA GLY A 95 1.97 -1.21 -13.73
C GLY A 95 3.37 -1.77 -13.95
N PRO A 96 4.00 -1.58 -15.13
CA PRO A 96 5.30 -2.17 -15.42
C PRO A 96 6.39 -1.61 -14.48
N PRO A 97 7.48 -2.36 -14.22
CA PRO A 97 8.63 -1.90 -13.46
C PRO A 97 9.12 -0.52 -13.93
N GLY A 98 9.36 0.38 -12.99
CA GLY A 98 9.86 1.71 -13.32
C GLY A 98 9.97 2.65 -12.13
N LEU A 99 10.55 3.83 -12.37
CA LEU A 99 10.59 4.89 -11.38
C LEU A 99 9.18 5.40 -11.08
N ARG A 100 8.96 5.80 -9.82
CA ARG A 100 7.74 6.49 -9.36
C ARG A 100 8.14 7.80 -8.68
N PRO A 101 8.46 8.86 -9.45
CA PRO A 101 8.97 10.12 -8.89
C PRO A 101 8.02 10.78 -7.89
N HIS A 102 6.71 10.50 -8.00
CA HIS A 102 5.67 10.96 -7.07
C HIS A 102 5.77 10.32 -5.67
N TYR A 103 6.51 9.22 -5.51
CA TYR A 103 6.82 8.60 -4.21
C TYR A 103 8.24 8.90 -3.72
N GLY A 104 9.07 9.52 -4.55
CA GLY A 104 10.44 9.87 -4.25
C GLY A 104 11.33 9.74 -5.49
N PRO A 105 12.45 10.49 -5.55
CA PRO A 105 13.29 10.56 -6.75
C PRO A 105 13.95 9.23 -7.12
N THR A 106 14.10 8.32 -6.16
CA THR A 106 14.77 7.03 -6.33
C THR A 106 13.84 5.83 -6.20
N TYR A 107 12.55 6.04 -5.92
CA TYR A 107 11.61 4.95 -5.72
C TYR A 107 11.40 4.18 -7.03
N TYR A 108 11.69 2.88 -7.03
CA TYR A 108 11.54 1.98 -8.17
C TYR A 108 10.61 0.82 -7.79
N GLY A 109 9.60 0.56 -8.61
CA GLY A 109 8.62 -0.50 -8.32
C GLY A 109 7.72 -0.83 -9.51
N GLY A 110 6.99 -1.93 -9.40
CA GLY A 110 5.93 -2.37 -10.32
C GLY A 110 4.62 -2.60 -9.58
N ARG A 111 3.51 -2.75 -10.30
CA ARG A 111 2.19 -3.11 -9.79
C ARG A 111 1.51 -4.14 -10.67
#